data_AF-A0A3G4W9R4-F1
#
_entry.id   AF-A0A3G4W9R4-F1
#
_cell.length_a   1.000
_cell.length_b   1.000
_cell.length_c   1.000
_cell.angle_alpha   90.00
_cell.angle_beta   90.00
_cell.angle_gamma   90.00
#
_symmetry.space_group_name_H-M   'P 1'
#
loop_
_entity.id
_entity.type
_entity.pdbx_description
1 polymer ?
#
loop_
_entity_poly.entity_id
_entity_poly.type
_entity_poly.pdbx_seq_one_letter_code
_entity_poly.pdbx_strand_id
1 'polypeptide(L)'
;MSQSHEAFHGEPGLLGPVWRDANVRSGPSLDSPVVRLLLPDTTVAYEAEGWSLGDEVVEGEHTDGVITSSVWFRLAIGGWSSAVNFEPPAVAEVLARSRADV
;
A
#
# COMPACT_ATOMS: atom_id res chain seq x y z
N MET A 1 6.76 21.28 8.61
CA MET A 1 6.68 21.42 7.14
C MET A 1 5.44 20.66 6.71
N SER A 2 4.45 21.32 6.11
CA SER A 2 3.27 20.63 5.58
C SER A 2 3.73 19.83 4.37
N GLN A 3 3.91 18.52 4.53
CA GLN A 3 3.97 17.66 3.36
C GLN A 3 2.59 17.75 2.71
N SER A 4 2.55 18.35 1.53
CA SER A 4 1.44 18.19 0.60
C SER A 4 1.29 16.69 0.38
N HIS A 5 0.27 16.08 0.98
CA HIS A 5 -0.18 14.77 0.50
C HIS A 5 -0.46 14.97 -0.98
N GLU A 6 0.32 14.28 -1.84
CA GLU A 6 0.08 14.32 -3.27
C GLU A 6 -1.34 13.84 -3.59
N ALA A 7 -1.83 14.19 -4.78
CA ALA A 7 -3.20 13.89 -5.18
C ALA A 7 -3.45 12.37 -5.14
N PHE A 8 -4.64 11.99 -4.68
CA PHE A 8 -5.09 10.61 -4.76
C PHE A 8 -5.28 10.18 -6.22
N HIS A 9 -4.67 9.06 -6.59
CA HIS A 9 -4.81 8.41 -7.89
C HIS A 9 -5.82 7.27 -7.77
N GLY A 10 -7.06 7.54 -8.20
CA GLY A 10 -8.15 6.57 -8.17
C GLY A 10 -8.07 5.58 -9.33
N GLU A 11 -7.40 4.46 -9.11
CA GLU A 11 -7.31 3.34 -10.06
C GLU A 11 -7.46 2.03 -9.27
N PRO A 12 -8.63 1.37 -9.33
CA PRO A 12 -8.84 0.15 -8.59
C PRO A 12 -7.91 -0.98 -9.04
N GLY A 13 -7.45 -1.79 -8.10
CA GLY A 13 -6.52 -2.87 -8.41
C GLY A 13 -6.46 -3.95 -7.34
N LEU A 14 -6.24 -5.19 -7.77
CA LEU A 14 -6.03 -6.31 -6.87
C LEU A 14 -4.55 -6.35 -6.46
N LEU A 15 -4.28 -6.23 -5.16
CA LEU A 15 -2.92 -6.28 -4.59
C LEU A 15 -2.51 -7.70 -4.18
N GLY A 16 -3.48 -8.60 -4.03
CA GLY A 16 -3.23 -9.93 -3.47
C GLY A 16 -3.16 -9.93 -1.94
N PRO A 17 -2.63 -11.01 -1.34
CA PRO A 17 -2.48 -11.11 0.11
C PRO A 17 -1.38 -10.19 0.63
N VAL A 18 -1.45 -9.86 1.91
CA VAL A 18 -0.30 -9.31 2.63
C VAL A 18 0.68 -10.44 2.93
N TRP A 19 1.97 -10.22 2.71
CA TRP A 19 3.00 -11.23 2.97
C TRP A 19 3.57 -11.16 4.39
N ARG A 20 3.26 -10.06 5.11
CA ARG A 20 3.57 -9.84 6.54
C ARG A 20 2.41 -9.15 7.25
N ASP A 21 2.57 -8.98 8.56
CA ASP A 21 1.68 -8.16 9.38
C ASP A 21 1.63 -6.73 8.81
N ALA A 22 0.42 -6.29 8.46
CA ALA A 22 0.18 -5.02 7.81
C ALA A 22 -0.70 -4.12 8.66
N ASN A 23 -0.13 -3.00 9.10
CA ASN A 23 -0.88 -1.93 9.75
C ASN A 23 -1.67 -1.14 8.72
N VAL A 24 -2.99 -1.19 8.84
CA VAL A 24 -3.91 -0.32 8.10
C VAL A 24 -4.17 0.92 8.94
N ARG A 25 -3.93 2.09 8.35
CA ARG A 25 -3.96 3.38 9.02
C ARG A 25 -5.09 4.27 8.51
N SER A 26 -5.46 5.29 9.28
CA SER A 26 -6.48 6.26 8.86
C SER A 26 -6.01 7.19 7.72
N GLY A 27 -4.71 7.29 7.49
CA GLY A 27 -4.08 8.08 6.43
C GLY A 27 -2.77 7.45 5.93
N PRO A 28 -2.24 7.90 4.79
CA PRO A 28 -1.01 7.38 4.18
C PRO A 28 0.24 7.95 4.88
N SER A 29 0.35 7.73 6.19
CA SER A 29 1.45 8.25 7.01
C SER A 29 1.71 7.33 8.20
N LEU A 30 2.96 7.22 8.63
CA LEU A 30 3.37 6.45 9.81
C LEU A 30 2.85 7.08 11.12
N ASP A 31 2.56 8.38 11.11
CA ASP A 31 1.96 9.10 12.24
C ASP A 31 0.43 8.91 12.31
N SER A 32 -0.20 8.41 11.23
CA SER A 32 -1.64 8.16 11.22
C SER A 32 -1.98 6.96 12.12
N PRO A 33 -3.02 7.06 12.97
CA PRO A 33 -3.47 5.96 13.81
C PRO A 33 -3.71 4.66 13.04
N VAL A 34 -3.27 3.54 13.60
CA VAL A 34 -3.63 2.20 13.11
C VAL A 34 -5.09 1.94 13.45
N VAL A 35 -5.89 1.64 12.43
CA VAL A 35 -7.32 1.34 12.56
C VAL A 35 -7.63 -0.15 12.44
N ARG A 36 -6.70 -0.92 11.85
CA ARG A 36 -6.81 -2.38 11.69
C ARG A 36 -5.42 -2.99 11.50
N LEU A 37 -5.24 -4.21 12.00
CA LEU A 37 -4.08 -5.06 11.71
C LEU A 37 -4.54 -6.21 10.80
N LEU A 38 -3.84 -6.43 9.70
CA LEU A 38 -4.01 -7.60 8.83
C LEU A 38 -2.86 -8.55 9.07
N LEU A 39 -3.16 -9.84 9.18
CA LEU A 39 -2.15 -10.89 9.29
C LEU A 39 -1.99 -11.59 7.92
N PRO A 40 -0.81 -12.18 7.64
CA PRO A 40 -0.59 -12.97 6.44
C PRO A 40 -1.60 -14.11 6.31
N ASP A 41 -2.32 -14.10 5.21
CA ASP A 41 -3.21 -15.17 4.79
C ASP A 41 -3.20 -15.24 3.27
N THR A 42 -2.58 -16.29 2.72
CA THR A 42 -2.44 -16.47 1.27
C THR A 42 -3.76 -16.72 0.56
N THR A 43 -4.84 -16.95 1.32
CA THR A 43 -6.19 -17.16 0.77
C THR A 43 -7.00 -15.86 0.68
N VAL A 44 -6.53 -14.77 1.26
CA VAL A 44 -7.23 -13.48 1.30
C VAL A 44 -6.51 -12.47 0.43
N ALA A 45 -7.14 -12.02 -0.65
CA ALA A 45 -6.63 -10.93 -1.47
C ALA A 45 -7.30 -9.59 -1.11
N TYR A 46 -6.52 -8.51 -1.14
CA TYR A 46 -7.01 -7.17 -0.89
C TYR A 46 -7.11 -6.36 -2.17
N GLU A 47 -8.20 -5.61 -2.29
CA GLU A 47 -8.42 -4.64 -3.36
C GLU A 47 -8.05 -3.23 -2.87
N ALA A 48 -7.41 -2.46 -3.74
CA ALA A 48 -7.21 -1.03 -3.60
C ALA A 48 -8.27 -0.27 -4.39
N GLU A 49 -8.75 0.84 -3.83
CA GLU A 49 -9.53 1.86 -4.54
C GLU A 49 -8.62 2.78 -5.38
N GLY A 50 -7.34 2.82 -5.03
CA GLY A 50 -6.33 3.69 -5.61
C GLY A 50 -5.15 3.87 -4.66
N TRP A 51 -4.30 4.85 -4.95
CA TRP A 51 -3.09 5.10 -4.17
C TRP A 51 -2.75 6.59 -4.04
N SER A 52 -1.85 6.89 -3.12
CA SER A 52 -1.25 8.21 -2.90
C SER A 52 0.19 8.03 -2.48
N LEU A 53 1.02 9.05 -2.68
CA LEU A 53 2.27 9.14 -1.95
C LEU A 53 2.02 9.54 -0.49
N GLY A 54 2.91 9.09 0.38
CA GLY A 54 2.89 9.30 1.82
C GLY A 54 4.28 9.10 2.43
N ASP A 55 4.33 8.84 3.74
CA ASP A 55 5.61 8.57 4.42
C ASP A 55 6.31 7.36 3.80
N GLU A 56 7.63 7.46 3.60
CA GLU A 56 8.43 6.33 3.13
C GLU A 56 8.49 5.23 4.20
N VAL A 57 8.24 4.00 3.77
CA VAL A 57 8.39 2.80 4.60
C VAL A 57 9.52 1.95 4.03
N VAL A 58 10.42 1.54 4.91
CA VAL A 58 11.53 0.63 4.61
C VAL A 58 11.25 -0.69 5.31
N GLU A 59 11.27 -1.76 4.55
CA GLU A 59 11.06 -3.12 5.00
C GLU A 59 12.31 -3.96 4.71
N GLY A 60 12.87 -4.57 5.74
CA GLY A 60 14.17 -5.25 5.69
C GLY A 60 14.10 -6.78 5.72
N GLU A 61 12.92 -7.36 5.92
CA GLU A 61 12.72 -8.79 6.17
C GLU A 61 12.13 -9.54 4.97
N HIS A 62 11.89 -8.86 3.84
CA HIS A 62 11.40 -9.52 2.62
C HIS A 62 12.47 -10.45 2.02
N THR A 63 12.03 -11.56 1.41
CA THR A 63 12.94 -12.60 0.87
C THR A 63 13.86 -12.09 -0.25
N ASP A 64 13.43 -11.07 -0.98
CA ASP A 64 14.20 -10.43 -2.07
C ASP A 64 15.10 -9.28 -1.56
N GLY A 65 15.19 -9.08 -0.24
CA GLY A 65 15.99 -8.04 0.39
C GLY A 65 15.16 -6.82 0.80
N VAL A 66 15.82 -5.66 0.87
CA VAL A 66 15.18 -4.42 1.37
C VAL A 66 14.20 -3.88 0.33
N ILE A 67 12.95 -3.66 0.75
CA ILE A 67 11.92 -2.98 -0.04
C ILE A 67 11.69 -1.60 0.58
N THR A 68 11.72 -0.57 -0.25
CA THR A 68 11.40 0.80 0.16
C THR A 68 10.28 1.34 -0.71
N SER A 69 9.28 1.99 -0.10
CA SER A 69 8.21 2.64 -0.85
C SER A 69 7.57 3.79 -0.09
N SER A 70 7.31 4.89 -0.81
CA SER A 70 6.44 5.99 -0.37
C SER A 70 4.99 5.82 -0.87
N VAL A 71 4.67 4.72 -1.55
CA VAL A 71 3.33 4.46 -2.08
C VAL A 71 2.44 3.85 -0.99
N TRP A 72 1.24 4.40 -0.85
CA TRP A 72 0.21 3.90 0.04
C TRP A 72 -1.07 3.61 -0.74
N PHE A 73 -1.62 2.43 -0.55
CA PHE A 73 -2.89 2.02 -1.14
C PHE A 73 -4.04 2.30 -0.19
N ARG A 74 -5.12 2.88 -0.70
CA ARG A 74 -6.39 2.95 0.02
C ARG A 74 -7.14 1.66 -0.25
N LEU A 75 -7.35 0.84 0.78
CA LEU A 75 -7.97 -0.47 0.63
C LEU A 75 -9.50 -0.33 0.59
N ALA A 76 -10.16 -1.17 -0.22
CA ALA A 76 -11.63 -1.21 -0.31
C ALA A 76 -12.30 -1.60 1.02
N ILE A 77 -11.57 -2.26 1.93
CA ILE A 77 -12.01 -2.57 3.30
C ILE A 77 -11.90 -1.36 4.26
N GLY A 78 -11.46 -0.21 3.75
CA GLY A 78 -11.24 1.03 4.47
C GLY A 78 -9.81 1.15 5.03
N GLY A 79 -9.29 2.38 4.99
CA GLY A 79 -7.96 2.74 5.50
C GLY A 79 -6.84 2.58 4.47
N TRP A 80 -5.61 2.83 4.92
CA TRP A 80 -4.42 2.90 4.09
C TRP A 80 -3.37 1.90 4.52
N SER A 81 -2.76 1.21 3.58
CA SER A 81 -1.62 0.32 3.82
C SER A 81 -0.46 0.71 2.92
N SER A 82 0.75 0.68 3.46
CA SER A 82 1.96 0.86 2.66
C SER A 82 2.07 -0.26 1.63
N ALA A 83 2.56 0.09 0.43
CA ALA A 83 2.80 -0.85 -0.66
C ALA A 83 3.76 -1.96 -0.28
N VAL A 84 4.69 -1.72 0.66
CA VAL A 84 5.67 -2.73 1.10
C VAL A 84 5.01 -3.96 1.74
N ASN A 85 3.75 -3.87 2.17
CA ASN A 85 3.03 -5.00 2.78
C ASN A 85 2.51 -6.01 1.75
N PHE A 86 2.62 -5.71 0.45
CA PHE A 86 2.14 -6.53 -0.65
C PHE A 86 3.31 -6.99 -1.53
N GLU A 87 3.08 -8.05 -2.29
CA GLU A 87 4.09 -8.62 -3.19
C GLU A 87 4.50 -7.61 -4.28
N PRO A 88 5.79 -7.33 -4.51
CA PRO A 88 6.25 -6.35 -5.49
C PRO A 88 5.68 -6.52 -6.90
N PRO A 89 5.51 -7.75 -7.44
CA PRO A 89 4.88 -7.93 -8.75
C PRO A 89 3.44 -7.40 -8.82
N ALA A 90 2.62 -7.64 -7.78
CA ALA A 90 1.24 -7.17 -7.74
C ALA A 90 1.18 -5.64 -7.62
N VAL A 91 2.04 -5.06 -6.79
CA VAL A 91 2.19 -3.59 -6.67
C VAL A 91 2.55 -2.97 -8.02
N ALA A 92 3.54 -3.52 -8.71
CA ALA A 92 3.98 -3.02 -10.02
C ALA A 92 2.86 -3.08 -11.06
N GLU A 93 2.05 -4.13 -11.06
CA GLU A 93 0.90 -4.28 -11.95
C GLU A 93 -0.16 -3.20 -11.72
N VAL A 94 -0.52 -2.93 -10.46
CA VAL A 94 -1.47 -1.87 -10.11
C VAL A 94 -0.92 -0.50 -10.53
N LEU A 95 0.35 -0.20 -10.26
CA LEU A 95 0.95 1.08 -10.59
C LEU A 95 1.16 1.28 -12.11
N ALA A 96 1.39 0.21 -12.87
CA ALA A 96 1.52 0.28 -14.31
C ALA A 96 0.19 0.68 -14.98
N ARG A 97 -0.94 0.19 -14.48
CA ARG A 97 -2.28 0.59 -14.94
C ARG A 97 -2.52 2.08 -14.76
N SER A 98 -2.18 2.64 -13.59
CA SER A 98 -2.35 4.08 -13.32
C SER A 98 -1.53 5.00 -14.22
N ARG A 99 -0.49 4.48 -14.91
CA ARG A 99 0.37 5.24 -15.82
C ARG A 99 -0.04 5.12 -17.29
N ALA A 100 -0.95 4.21 -17.62
CA ALA A 100 -1.41 3.97 -18.98
C ALA A 100 -2.45 4.99 -19.47
N ASP A 101 -3.01 5.80 -18.56
CA ASP A 101 -4.05 6.80 -18.84
C ASP A 101 -3.53 8.25 -18.95
N VAL A 102 -2.23 8.44 -19.21
CA VAL A 102 -1.59 9.76 -19.45
C VAL A 102 -1.07 9.87 -20.88
#